data_AF-A0A2W7LSF8-F1
#
_entry.id   AF-A0A2W7LSF8-F1
#
_cell.length_a   1.000
_cell.length_b   1.000
_cell.length_c   1.000
_cell.angle_alpha   90.00
_cell.angle_beta   90.00
_cell.angle_gamma   90.00
#
_symmetry.space_group_name_H-M   'P 1'
#
loop_
_entity.id
_entity.type
_entity.pdbx_description
1 polymer ?
#
loop_
_entity_poly.entity_id
_entity_poly.type
_entity_poly.pdbx_seq_one_letter_code
_entity_poly.pdbx_strand_id
1 'polypeptide(L)'
;MNHPITALVIMGVAGCGKTCVSEALCQLSGATAIEGDTFHPAANIEKMSAGIPLNDEDRAGWLDSLCDELRRIDAKGERPVLTCSALKHSYRERLRSALPGLGFVFLELTPEVAADRVSHRPGHFMPSTLIDSQFATLESPVGEPLTLALDASNHSVEQLAKQAHDWWQAHGLKHAV
;
A
#
# COMPACT_ATOMS: atom_id res chain seq x y z
N MET A 1 -23.75 0.02 7.16
CA MET A 1 -23.23 -1.01 8.09
C MET A 1 -21.71 -0.93 7.99
N ASN A 2 -21.00 -0.59 9.08
CA ASN A 2 -19.53 -0.57 9.05
C ASN A 2 -19.05 -2.02 8.98
N HIS A 3 -18.50 -2.43 7.85
CA HIS A 3 -17.81 -3.71 7.75
C HIS A 3 -16.54 -3.65 8.60
N PRO A 4 -16.27 -4.67 9.43
CA PRO A 4 -15.02 -4.75 10.15
C PRO A 4 -13.87 -4.86 9.15
N ILE A 5 -12.71 -4.30 9.51
CA ILE A 5 -11.51 -4.39 8.68
C ILE A 5 -10.92 -5.80 8.79
N THR A 6 -10.95 -6.55 7.69
CA THR A 6 -10.43 -7.93 7.61
C THR A 6 -9.04 -7.99 6.99
N ALA A 7 -8.68 -6.99 6.19
CA ALA A 7 -7.43 -6.89 5.46
C ALA A 7 -6.98 -5.43 5.34
N LEU A 8 -5.69 -5.22 5.06
CA LEU A 8 -5.13 -3.89 4.86
C LEU A 8 -4.33 -3.76 3.56
N VAL A 9 -4.37 -2.57 2.98
CA VAL A 9 -3.40 -2.09 1.99
C VAL A 9 -2.55 -1.00 2.62
N ILE A 10 -1.23 -1.16 2.63
CA ILE A 10 -0.27 -0.09 2.95
C ILE A 10 0.06 0.63 1.66
N MET A 11 -0.40 1.87 1.53
CA MET A 11 -0.32 2.66 0.30
C MET A 11 0.47 3.95 0.42
N GLY A 12 0.81 4.53 -0.73
CA GLY A 12 1.58 5.77 -0.85
C GLY A 12 2.65 5.67 -1.95
N VAL A 13 3.31 6.79 -2.21
CA VAL A 13 4.36 6.91 -3.23
C VAL A 13 5.60 6.05 -2.90
N ALA A 14 6.49 5.86 -3.86
CA ALA A 14 7.79 5.23 -3.64
C ALA A 14 8.59 6.03 -2.59
N GLY A 15 9.31 5.34 -1.71
CA GLY A 15 10.04 5.96 -0.61
C GLY A 15 9.21 6.27 0.65
N CYS A 16 7.88 6.07 0.64
CA CYS A 16 7.06 6.30 1.84
C CYS A 16 7.22 5.23 2.94
N GLY A 17 7.84 4.08 2.63
CA GLY A 17 8.12 3.02 3.60
C GLY A 17 7.09 1.87 3.65
N LYS A 18 6.27 1.67 2.60
CA LYS A 18 5.23 0.62 2.56
C LYS A 18 5.71 -0.75 3.03
N THR A 19 6.79 -1.27 2.44
CA THR A 19 7.35 -2.60 2.76
C THR A 19 7.75 -2.68 4.23
N CYS A 20 8.52 -1.71 4.73
CA CYS A 20 8.97 -1.70 6.13
C CYS A 20 7.80 -1.62 7.13
N VAL A 21 6.80 -0.77 6.86
CA VAL A 21 5.62 -0.65 7.71
C VAL A 21 4.75 -1.91 7.65
N SER A 22 4.60 -2.51 6.46
CA SER A 22 3.88 -3.77 6.28
C SER A 22 4.53 -4.91 7.07
N GLU A 23 5.85 -5.06 6.97
CA GLU A 23 6.62 -6.07 7.70
C GLU A 23 6.47 -5.91 9.22
N ALA A 24 6.69 -4.68 9.74
CA ALA A 24 6.52 -4.38 11.15
C ALA A 24 5.08 -4.61 11.63
N LEU A 25 4.08 -4.23 10.83
CA LEU A 25 2.67 -4.47 11.15
C LEU A 25 2.33 -5.97 11.18
N CYS A 26 2.86 -6.76 10.25
CA CYS A 26 2.65 -8.21 10.23
C CYS A 26 3.29 -8.89 11.44
N GLN A 27 4.49 -8.44 11.85
CA GLN A 27 5.11 -8.91 13.09
C GLN A 27 4.25 -8.62 14.34
N LEU A 28 3.59 -7.46 14.40
CA LEU A 28 2.71 -7.10 15.51
C LEU A 28 1.37 -7.85 15.51
N SER A 29 0.86 -8.22 14.34
CA SER A 29 -0.51 -8.72 14.17
C SER A 29 -0.62 -10.22 13.87
N GLY A 30 0.47 -10.87 13.48
CA GLY A 30 0.44 -12.22 12.93
C GLY A 30 -0.22 -12.30 11.54
N ALA A 31 -0.41 -11.16 10.87
CA ALA A 31 -0.97 -11.07 9.54
C ALA A 31 0.02 -11.51 8.45
N THR A 32 -0.49 -11.74 7.24
CA THR A 32 0.29 -12.24 6.11
C THR A 32 0.64 -11.10 5.16
N ALA A 33 1.93 -10.80 5.04
CA ALA A 33 2.43 -9.76 4.15
C ALA A 33 2.39 -10.21 2.67
N ILE A 34 1.97 -9.30 1.78
CA ILE A 34 1.99 -9.45 0.33
C ILE A 34 2.78 -8.26 -0.25
N GLU A 35 3.91 -8.52 -0.92
CA GLU A 35 4.68 -7.49 -1.62
C GLU A 35 4.10 -7.27 -3.02
N GLY A 36 3.27 -6.24 -3.19
CA GLY A 36 2.53 -6.01 -4.44
C GLY A 36 3.41 -5.73 -5.64
N ASP A 37 4.61 -5.18 -5.45
CA ASP A 37 5.55 -4.93 -6.55
C ASP A 37 6.05 -6.25 -7.19
N THR A 38 6.00 -7.39 -6.47
CA THR A 38 6.38 -8.72 -7.02
C THR A 38 5.41 -9.24 -8.07
N PHE A 39 4.21 -8.67 -8.16
CA PHE A 39 3.17 -9.07 -9.12
C PHE A 39 3.24 -8.26 -10.43
N HIS A 40 4.17 -7.33 -10.56
CA HIS A 40 4.34 -6.60 -11.80
C HIS A 40 4.83 -7.53 -12.93
N PRO A 41 4.22 -7.47 -14.13
CA PRO A 41 4.77 -8.16 -15.29
C PRO A 41 6.12 -7.55 -15.69
N ALA A 42 6.96 -8.34 -16.37
CA ALA A 42 8.30 -7.92 -16.81
C ALA A 42 8.25 -6.59 -17.60
N ALA A 43 7.27 -6.39 -18.47
CA ALA A 43 7.10 -5.17 -19.24
C ALA A 43 6.91 -3.91 -18.36
N ASN A 44 6.23 -4.04 -17.21
CA ASN A 44 6.06 -2.92 -16.28
C ASN A 44 7.37 -2.61 -15.56
N ILE A 45 8.08 -3.65 -15.13
CA ILE A 45 9.39 -3.52 -14.50
C ILE A 45 10.35 -2.83 -15.47
N GLU A 46 10.42 -3.26 -16.73
CA GLU A 46 11.25 -2.64 -17.77
C GLU A 46 10.93 -1.16 -17.98
N LYS A 47 9.65 -0.78 -18.10
CA LYS A 47 9.23 0.63 -18.20
C LYS A 47 9.69 1.45 -16.99
N MET A 48 9.43 0.97 -15.78
CA MET A 48 9.84 1.67 -14.56
C MET A 48 11.36 1.74 -14.42
N SER A 49 12.10 0.69 -14.77
CA SER A 49 13.56 0.69 -14.79
C SER A 49 14.13 1.69 -15.81
N ALA A 50 13.40 1.95 -16.90
CA ALA A 50 13.74 2.97 -17.88
C ALA A 50 13.30 4.40 -17.48
N GLY A 51 12.73 4.59 -16.27
CA GLY A 51 12.23 5.89 -15.83
C GLY A 51 10.90 6.31 -16.49
N ILE A 52 10.21 5.39 -17.15
CA ILE A 52 8.95 5.63 -17.84
C ILE A 52 7.80 5.32 -16.87
N PRO A 53 6.94 6.30 -16.54
CA PRO A 53 5.78 6.06 -15.70
C PRO A 53 4.82 5.08 -16.37
N LEU A 54 4.30 4.13 -15.58
CA LEU A 54 3.20 3.28 -16.05
C LEU A 54 1.92 4.11 -16.23
N ASN A 55 1.06 3.71 -17.16
CA ASN A 55 -0.29 4.26 -17.31
C ASN A 55 -1.35 3.34 -16.67
N ASP A 56 -2.63 3.59 -16.95
CA ASP A 56 -3.74 2.83 -16.34
C ASP A 56 -3.88 1.43 -16.96
N GLU A 57 -3.60 1.29 -18.26
CA GLU A 57 -3.61 0.00 -18.97
C GLU A 57 -2.51 -0.93 -18.46
N ASP A 58 -1.29 -0.39 -18.29
CA ASP A 58 -0.15 -1.10 -17.72
C ASP A 58 -0.46 -1.66 -16.31
N ARG A 59 -1.22 -0.90 -15.51
CA ARG A 59 -1.57 -1.28 -14.14
C ARG A 59 -2.77 -2.20 -14.05
N ALA A 60 -3.59 -2.31 -15.09
CA ALA A 60 -4.87 -3.02 -15.00
C ALA A 60 -4.70 -4.50 -14.62
N GLY A 61 -3.86 -5.24 -15.36
CA GLY A 61 -3.61 -6.66 -15.08
C GLY A 61 -2.79 -6.91 -13.80
N TRP A 62 -1.95 -5.95 -13.41
CA TRP A 62 -1.26 -5.99 -12.13
C TRP A 62 -2.25 -5.87 -10.96
N LEU A 63 -3.16 -4.90 -11.01
CA LEU A 63 -4.19 -4.73 -9.99
C LEU A 63 -5.13 -5.94 -9.89
N ASP A 64 -5.45 -6.60 -10.99
CA ASP A 64 -6.21 -7.86 -10.98
C ASP A 64 -5.48 -8.96 -10.20
N SER A 65 -4.18 -9.13 -10.47
CA SER A 65 -3.35 -10.11 -9.76
C SER A 65 -3.34 -9.86 -8.25
N LEU A 66 -3.29 -8.58 -7.84
CA LEU A 66 -3.38 -8.21 -6.42
C LEU A 66 -4.76 -8.50 -5.82
N CYS A 67 -5.84 -8.27 -6.57
CA CYS A 67 -7.20 -8.60 -6.14
C CYS A 67 -7.35 -10.11 -5.90
N ASP A 68 -6.82 -10.93 -6.81
CA ASP A 68 -6.88 -12.39 -6.69
C ASP A 68 -6.05 -12.90 -5.50
N GLU A 69 -4.88 -12.30 -5.28
CA GLU A 69 -4.04 -12.65 -4.13
C GLU A 69 -4.68 -12.29 -2.80
N LEU A 70 -5.30 -11.11 -2.68
CA LEU A 70 -6.06 -10.70 -1.49
C LEU A 70 -7.16 -11.74 -1.17
N ARG A 71 -7.95 -12.13 -2.18
CA ARG A 71 -9.00 -13.16 -2.00
C ARG A 71 -8.43 -14.52 -1.62
N ARG A 72 -7.29 -14.91 -2.22
CA ARG A 72 -6.66 -16.20 -1.96
C ARG A 72 -6.19 -16.33 -0.52
N ILE A 73 -5.59 -15.28 0.05
CA ILE A 73 -5.14 -15.27 1.45
C ILE A 73 -6.33 -15.23 2.39
N ASP A 74 -7.32 -14.37 2.13
CA ASP A 74 -8.55 -14.29 2.94
C ASP A 74 -9.31 -15.63 2.97
N ALA A 75 -9.41 -16.33 1.84
CA ALA A 75 -10.06 -17.64 1.75
C ALA A 75 -9.37 -18.74 2.58
N LYS A 76 -8.11 -18.55 2.99
CA LYS A 76 -7.41 -19.45 3.93
C LYS A 76 -7.70 -19.14 5.39
N GLY A 77 -8.50 -18.11 5.67
CA GLY A 77 -8.74 -17.58 7.01
C GLY A 77 -7.58 -16.74 7.56
N GLU A 78 -6.64 -16.34 6.70
CA GLU A 78 -5.53 -15.46 7.05
C GLU A 78 -5.92 -13.99 6.83
N ARG A 79 -5.19 -13.05 7.45
CA ARG A 79 -5.43 -11.60 7.33
C ARG A 79 -4.38 -11.00 6.40
N PRO A 80 -4.70 -10.63 5.15
CA PRO A 80 -3.72 -10.08 4.24
C PRO A 80 -3.35 -8.63 4.56
N VAL A 81 -2.07 -8.31 4.43
CA VAL A 81 -1.52 -6.95 4.41
C VAL A 81 -0.74 -6.75 3.12
N LEU A 82 -1.31 -5.99 2.19
CA LEU A 82 -0.76 -5.76 0.86
C LEU A 82 0.00 -4.43 0.80
N THR A 83 1.23 -4.43 0.30
CA THR A 83 1.87 -3.19 -0.17
C THR A 83 1.38 -2.89 -1.58
N CYS A 84 0.89 -1.67 -1.82
CA CYS A 84 0.49 -1.25 -3.16
C CYS A 84 0.49 0.27 -3.25
N SER A 85 1.00 0.85 -4.32
CA SER A 85 1.00 2.32 -4.47
C SER A 85 -0.41 2.91 -4.44
N ALA A 86 -1.39 2.25 -5.07
CA ALA A 86 -2.83 2.56 -5.05
C ALA A 86 -3.16 4.06 -5.22
N LEU A 87 -2.42 4.74 -6.10
CA LEU A 87 -2.37 6.21 -6.16
C LEU A 87 -3.69 6.88 -6.62
N LYS A 88 -4.48 6.21 -7.46
CA LYS A 88 -5.78 6.72 -7.94
C LYS A 88 -6.95 6.12 -7.16
N HIS A 89 -8.02 6.90 -7.02
CA HIS A 89 -9.29 6.45 -6.44
C HIS A 89 -9.82 5.21 -7.15
N SER A 90 -9.77 5.18 -8.50
CA SER A 90 -10.20 4.04 -9.30
C SER A 90 -9.43 2.75 -8.98
N TYR A 91 -8.15 2.83 -8.61
CA TYR A 91 -7.35 1.67 -8.22
C TYR A 91 -7.77 1.15 -6.85
N ARG A 92 -8.03 2.07 -5.90
CA ARG A 92 -8.51 1.74 -4.56
C ARG A 92 -9.89 1.09 -4.60
N GLU A 93 -10.81 1.62 -5.42
CA GLU A 93 -12.15 1.04 -5.60
C GLU A 93 -12.11 -0.37 -6.19
N ARG A 94 -11.20 -0.63 -7.14
CA ARG A 94 -11.00 -1.98 -7.68
C ARG A 94 -10.57 -2.97 -6.59
N LEU A 95 -9.61 -2.58 -5.75
CA LEU A 95 -9.13 -3.39 -4.63
C LEU A 95 -10.24 -3.58 -3.57
N ARG A 96 -10.99 -2.52 -3.21
CA ARG A 96 -12.13 -2.62 -2.27
C ARG A 96 -13.22 -3.56 -2.79
N SER A 97 -13.48 -3.53 -4.09
CA SER A 97 -14.45 -4.42 -4.73
C SER A 97 -14.01 -5.89 -4.70
N ALA A 98 -12.70 -6.16 -4.60
CA ALA A 98 -12.18 -7.51 -4.53
C ALA A 98 -12.37 -8.16 -3.15
N LEU A 99 -12.27 -7.37 -2.07
CA LEU A 99 -12.37 -7.85 -0.71
C LEU A 99 -13.15 -6.85 0.18
N PRO A 100 -14.44 -7.12 0.48
CA PRO A 100 -15.21 -6.31 1.42
C PRO A 100 -14.52 -6.25 2.79
N GLY A 101 -14.41 -5.05 3.37
CA GLY A 101 -13.66 -4.84 4.62
C GLY A 101 -12.16 -4.58 4.42
N LEU A 102 -11.71 -4.35 3.18
CA LEU A 102 -10.35 -3.88 2.91
C LEU A 102 -10.16 -2.43 3.38
N GLY A 103 -9.27 -2.24 4.36
CA GLY A 103 -8.83 -0.93 4.82
C GLY A 103 -7.58 -0.45 4.11
N PHE A 104 -7.36 0.87 4.09
CA PHE A 104 -6.18 1.50 3.52
C PHE A 104 -5.42 2.28 4.59
N VAL A 105 -4.12 2.06 4.69
CA VAL A 105 -3.20 2.88 5.48
C VAL A 105 -2.37 3.69 4.48
N PHE A 106 -2.69 4.96 4.35
CA PHE A 106 -1.98 5.89 3.49
C PHE A 106 -0.79 6.50 4.25
N LEU A 107 0.41 6.16 3.79
CA LEU A 107 1.66 6.74 4.28
C LEU A 107 1.93 8.01 3.50
N GLU A 108 1.55 9.14 4.09
CA GLU A 108 1.71 10.46 3.52
C GLU A 108 3.10 11.01 3.85
N LEU A 109 3.81 11.52 2.84
CA LEU A 109 5.05 12.25 3.02
C LEU A 109 5.18 13.33 1.96
N THR A 110 6.05 14.31 2.22
CA THR A 110 6.32 15.36 1.25
C THR A 110 7.21 14.86 0.09
N PRO A 111 7.15 15.48 -1.09
CA PRO A 111 8.03 15.16 -2.21
C PRO A 111 9.52 15.22 -1.85
N GLU A 112 9.92 16.18 -1.02
CA GLU A 112 11.29 16.37 -0.59
C GLU A 112 11.78 15.18 0.24
N VAL A 113 10.98 14.71 1.20
CA VAL A 113 11.31 13.54 2.01
C VAL A 113 11.32 12.25 1.17
N ALA A 114 10.40 12.12 0.21
CA ALA A 114 10.38 10.96 -0.69
C ALA A 114 11.64 10.90 -1.57
N ALA A 115 12.02 12.03 -2.18
CA ALA A 115 13.21 12.15 -3.02
C ALA A 115 14.49 11.85 -2.22
N ASP A 116 14.61 12.41 -1.02
CA ASP A 116 15.75 12.17 -0.13
C ASP A 116 15.89 10.68 0.21
N ARG A 117 14.80 10.03 0.65
CA ARG A 117 14.79 8.60 1.01
C ARG A 117 15.13 7.68 -0.16
N VAL A 118 14.61 7.98 -1.35
CA VAL A 118 14.90 7.18 -2.54
C VAL A 118 16.35 7.35 -2.97
N SER A 119 16.91 8.57 -2.90
CA SER A 119 18.30 8.84 -3.29
C SER A 119 19.33 8.12 -2.41
N HIS A 120 19.01 7.90 -1.13
CA HIS A 120 19.87 7.20 -0.17
C HIS A 120 19.66 5.69 -0.14
N ARG A 121 18.73 5.14 -0.94
CA ARG A 121 18.45 3.70 -0.96
C ARG A 121 19.50 2.94 -1.79
N PRO A 122 20.26 2.00 -1.21
CA PRO A 122 21.22 1.22 -1.98
C PRO A 122 20.50 0.28 -2.97
N GLY A 123 21.00 0.19 -4.21
CA GLY A 123 20.60 -0.84 -5.19
C GLY A 123 19.33 -0.58 -6.00
N HIS A 124 18.58 0.51 -5.74
CA HIS A 124 17.41 0.90 -6.53
C HIS A 124 17.44 2.39 -6.84
N PHE A 125 18.18 2.78 -7.87
CA PHE A 125 18.11 4.15 -8.39
C PHE A 125 16.79 4.32 -9.14
N MET A 126 15.74 4.78 -8.45
CA MET A 126 14.55 5.31 -9.12
C MET A 126 14.86 6.74 -9.57
N PRO A 127 14.73 7.05 -10.87
CA PRO A 127 14.87 8.43 -11.34
C PRO A 127 13.91 9.36 -10.59
N SER A 128 14.37 10.57 -10.26
CA SER A 128 13.54 11.60 -9.61
C SER A 128 12.25 11.88 -10.38
N THR A 129 12.30 11.79 -11.72
CA THR A 129 11.16 11.94 -12.62
C THR A 129 10.03 10.94 -12.34
N LEU A 130 10.33 9.74 -11.83
CA LEU A 130 9.30 8.79 -11.44
C LEU A 130 8.62 9.19 -10.13
N ILE A 131 9.35 9.76 -9.18
CA ILE A 131 8.78 10.26 -7.92
C ILE A 131 7.80 11.39 -8.24
N ASP A 132 8.22 12.35 -9.07
CA ASP A 132 7.38 13.45 -9.53
C ASP A 132 6.10 12.93 -10.21
N SER A 133 6.24 11.92 -11.08
CA SER A 133 5.08 11.30 -11.74
C SER A 133 4.11 10.63 -10.77
N GLN A 134 4.61 10.07 -9.66
CA GLN A 134 3.75 9.45 -8.65
C GLN A 134 2.98 10.47 -7.83
N PHE A 135 3.61 11.59 -7.44
CA PHE A 135 2.89 12.70 -6.82
C PHE A 135 1.87 13.33 -7.76
N ALA A 136 2.20 13.47 -9.05
CA ALA A 136 1.24 13.94 -10.06
C ALA A 136 0.06 12.97 -10.27
N THR A 137 0.27 11.67 -10.02
CA THR A 137 -0.76 10.62 -10.12
C THR A 137 -1.57 10.46 -8.83
N LEU A 138 -1.05 10.92 -7.69
CA LEU A 138 -1.66 10.71 -6.37
C LEU A 138 -2.95 11.52 -6.24
N GLU A 139 -4.07 10.82 -6.21
CA GLU A 139 -5.36 11.34 -5.79
C GLU A 139 -5.49 11.07 -4.29
N SER A 140 -5.53 12.13 -3.47
CA SER A 140 -5.56 11.99 -2.00
C SER A 140 -6.69 11.07 -1.54
N PRO A 141 -6.39 10.03 -0.74
CA PRO A 141 -7.40 9.10 -0.24
C PRO A 141 -8.05 9.59 1.08
N VAL A 142 -7.67 10.77 1.58
CA VAL A 142 -8.18 11.30 2.84
C VAL A 142 -9.69 11.52 2.75
N GLY A 143 -10.42 10.94 3.70
CA GLY A 143 -11.89 10.98 3.75
C GLY A 143 -12.58 9.82 3.04
N GLU A 144 -11.84 8.95 2.35
CA GLU A 144 -12.41 7.72 1.81
C GLU A 144 -12.79 6.72 2.92
N PRO A 145 -13.78 5.84 2.68
CA PRO A 145 -14.15 4.79 3.63
C PRO A 145 -12.95 3.91 4.02
N LEU A 146 -12.90 3.52 5.29
CA LEU A 146 -11.88 2.63 5.86
C LEU A 146 -10.44 3.04 5.49
N THR A 147 -10.16 4.34 5.56
CA THR A 147 -8.84 4.88 5.21
C THR A 147 -8.24 5.64 6.39
N LEU A 148 -7.02 5.26 6.78
CA LEU A 148 -6.20 5.92 7.79
C LEU A 148 -5.02 6.60 7.08
N ALA A 149 -4.91 7.92 7.21
CA ALA A 149 -3.72 8.65 6.78
C ALA A 149 -2.73 8.78 7.95
N LEU A 150 -1.46 8.50 7.70
CA LEU A 150 -0.37 8.60 8.67
C LEU A 150 0.77 9.43 8.08
N ASP A 151 1.29 10.36 8.89
CA ASP A 151 2.43 11.19 8.51
C ASP A 151 3.73 10.38 8.59
N ALA A 152 4.16 9.88 7.43
CA ALA A 152 5.41 9.15 7.25
C ALA A 152 6.64 10.07 7.14
N SER A 153 6.48 11.40 7.15
CA SER A 153 7.60 12.34 7.18
C SER A 153 8.24 12.41 8.56
N ASN A 154 7.41 12.41 9.61
CA ASN A 154 7.85 12.70 10.97
C ASN A 154 7.78 11.51 11.94
N HIS A 155 7.25 10.36 11.51
CA HIS A 155 7.15 9.16 12.34
C HIS A 155 8.08 8.04 11.87
N SER A 156 8.58 7.26 12.84
CA SER A 156 9.35 6.05 12.57
C SER A 156 8.45 4.92 12.05
N VAL A 157 9.07 3.90 11.43
CA VAL A 157 8.36 2.71 10.94
C VAL A 157 7.58 2.02 12.07
N GLU A 158 8.17 1.92 13.27
CA GLU A 158 7.55 1.30 14.45
C GLU A 158 6.32 2.09 14.92
N GLN A 159 6.40 3.42 14.93
CA GLN A 159 5.28 4.29 15.29
C GLN A 159 4.14 4.18 14.27
N LEU A 160 4.47 4.15 12.98
CA LEU A 160 3.49 4.00 11.90
C LEU A 160 2.80 2.63 11.96
N ALA A 161 3.57 1.55 12.11
CA ALA A 161 3.05 0.19 12.22
C ALA A 161 2.17 0.03 13.47
N LYS A 162 2.56 0.61 14.61
CA LYS A 162 1.74 0.60 15.82
C LYS A 162 0.42 1.35 15.62
N GLN A 163 0.43 2.54 15.02
CA GLN A 163 -0.79 3.30 14.77
C GLN A 163 -1.74 2.55 13.82
N ALA A 164 -1.20 1.96 12.75
CA ALA A 164 -1.95 1.10 11.84
C ALA A 164 -2.54 -0.11 12.57
N HIS A 165 -1.77 -0.77 13.44
CA HIS A 165 -2.22 -1.90 14.24
C HIS A 165 -3.36 -1.51 15.18
N ASP A 166 -3.19 -0.45 15.96
CA ASP A 166 -4.20 0.02 16.93
C ASP A 166 -5.51 0.39 16.22
N TRP A 167 -5.42 1.07 15.07
CA TRP A 167 -6.57 1.40 14.24
C TRP A 167 -7.25 0.13 13.69
N TRP A 168 -6.46 -0.85 13.22
CA TRP A 168 -6.97 -2.12 12.73
C TRP A 168 -7.68 -2.92 13.84
N GLN A 169 -7.17 -2.92 15.07
CA GLN A 169 -7.86 -3.58 16.19
C GLN A 169 -9.17 -2.87 16.57
N ALA A 170 -9.20 -1.54 16.53
CA ALA A 170 -10.39 -0.76 16.87
C ALA A 170 -11.53 -0.94 15.85
N HIS A 171 -11.20 -1.22 14.58
CA HIS A 171 -12.16 -1.33 13.48
C HIS A 171 -12.26 -2.75 12.89
N GLY A 172 -11.47 -3.69 13.39
CA GLY A 172 -11.41 -5.06 12.91
C GLY A 172 -12.48 -5.96 13.52
N LEU A 173 -12.43 -7.25 13.17
CA LEU A 173 -13.23 -8.26 13.84
C LEU A 173 -12.78 -8.33 15.31
N LYS A 174 -13.69 -8.05 16.24
CA LYS A 174 -13.44 -8.34 17.66
C LYS A 174 -13.22 -9.85 17.77
N HIS A 175 -11.98 -10.26 18.04
CA HIS A 175 -11.73 -11.65 18.40
C HIS A 175 -12.57 -11.95 19.65
N ALA A 176 -13.47 -12.92 19.55
CA ALA A 176 -14.11 -13.48 20.73
C ALA A 176 -13.00 -14.13 21.56
N VAL A 177 -12.72 -13.55 22.72
CA VAL A 177 -11.89 -14.16 23.76
C VAL A 177 -12.67 -15.31 24.38
#